data_AF-A0AAN7HUB9-F1
#
_entry.id   AF-A0AAN7HUB9-F1
#
_cell.length_a   1.000
_cell.length_b   1.000
_cell.length_c   1.000
_cell.angle_alpha   90.00
_cell.angle_beta   90.00
_cell.angle_gamma   90.00
#
_symmetry.space_group_name_H-M   'P 1'
#
loop_
_entity.id
_entity.type
_entity.pdbx_description
1 polymer ?
#
loop_
_entity_poly.entity_id
_entity_poly.type
_entity_poly.pdbx_seq_one_letter_code
_entity_poly.pdbx_strand_id
1 'polypeptide(L)'
;MILAKLSIADNSIPPVYILNLYARSGIFAEETSQHNQFYKRTVEMLLTMPEIIPDLIMAGDFNYSFDSSSNHATRRIAKPKHLINFIRGYMNDCINTKDEKYTYTCIQKRREWVTLSTIDYIFAGTNTHKKMHNGDVEFFSYVYTDHALITITLTVEMSNNGKGIWRANPHLAKNKRFTKKLSKEINNYVQHKLDPDLSAQVKWDLIKNMVKKVTTNFCRHHNQWREIKLKQLNSERNRVLRLYGKDPLTLKVLLPPIHQEISKIQEEKYNISKLRAGKRWMEQNENSPAYIKKTIDRRLETKTMPILKHLTTLTECTDTKSELDAVHTFYSKLYSPERIDINSMEDILNHITVFISQEESDQIIDDIPFAEIFEGTCRSPKSSCPGLDGLPYEILHVIASQSIC
;
A
#
# COMPACT_ATOMS: atom_id res chain seq x y z
N MET A 1 -6.90 25.08 1.43
CA MET A 1 -5.72 24.56 0.69
C MET A 1 -4.65 24.15 1.69
N ILE A 2 -3.82 23.18 1.34
CA ILE A 2 -2.66 22.76 2.15
C ILE A 2 -1.46 22.68 1.21
N LEU A 3 -0.42 23.46 1.49
CA LEU A 3 0.87 23.36 0.79
C LEU A 3 1.85 22.60 1.69
N ALA A 4 2.37 21.48 1.19
CA ALA A 4 3.32 20.62 1.89
C ALA A 4 4.63 20.53 1.12
N LYS A 5 5.74 20.46 1.85
CA LYS A 5 7.08 20.16 1.31
C LYS A 5 7.43 18.70 1.65
N LEU A 6 7.67 17.88 0.63
CA LEU A 6 8.18 16.52 0.79
C LEU A 6 9.68 16.52 0.56
N SER A 7 10.43 16.01 1.54
CA SER A 7 11.89 15.87 1.48
C SER A 7 12.26 14.44 1.89
N ILE A 8 13.33 13.89 1.31
CA ILE A 8 13.87 12.59 1.77
C ILE A 8 14.71 12.83 3.03
N ALA A 9 14.73 11.87 3.95
CA ALA A 9 15.37 12.02 5.26
C ALA A 9 16.87 12.37 5.19
N ASP A 10 17.56 11.93 4.14
CA ASP A 10 18.98 12.21 3.88
C ASP A 10 19.22 13.46 3.01
N ASN A 11 18.15 14.15 2.57
CA ASN A 11 18.19 15.25 1.61
C ASN A 11 18.95 14.95 0.31
N SER A 12 19.03 13.68 -0.09
CA SER A 12 19.72 13.24 -1.31
C SER A 12 19.07 13.78 -2.59
N ILE A 13 17.80 14.20 -2.52
CA ILE A 13 17.02 14.67 -3.67
C ILE A 13 16.34 16.00 -3.35
N PRO A 14 16.25 16.93 -4.31
CA PRO A 14 15.48 18.15 -4.16
C PRO A 14 14.03 17.88 -3.69
N PRO A 15 13.48 18.73 -2.82
CA PRO A 15 12.15 18.54 -2.30
C PRO A 15 11.09 18.68 -3.39
N VAL A 16 9.99 17.93 -3.23
CA VAL A 16 8.79 18.05 -4.06
C VAL A 16 7.72 18.78 -3.25
N TYR A 17 7.01 19.71 -3.88
CA TYR A 17 5.98 20.49 -3.21
C TYR A 17 4.60 20.00 -3.63
N ILE A 18 3.69 19.79 -2.68
CA ILE A 18 2.32 19.34 -2.95
C ILE A 18 1.34 20.37 -2.42
N LEU A 19 0.59 21.00 -3.32
CA LEU A 19 -0.54 21.85 -3.03
C LEU A 19 -1.83 21.03 -3.22
N ASN A 20 -2.47 20.67 -2.10
CA ASN A 20 -3.79 20.07 -2.10
C ASN A 20 -4.88 21.16 -2.07
N LEU A 21 -5.77 21.12 -3.05
CA LEU A 21 -6.87 22.06 -3.24
C LEU A 21 -8.22 21.39 -3.01
N TYR A 22 -9.09 22.12 -2.32
CA TYR A 22 -10.52 21.81 -2.24
C TYR A 22 -11.25 23.14 -2.42
N ALA A 23 -11.69 23.41 -3.64
CA ALA A 23 -12.43 24.62 -3.96
C ALA A 23 -13.91 24.42 -3.63
N ARG A 24 -14.60 25.48 -3.20
CA ARG A 24 -16.06 25.43 -2.98
C ARG A 24 -16.80 25.18 -4.29
N SER A 25 -17.94 24.50 -4.25
CA SER A 25 -18.87 24.48 -5.37
C SER A 25 -19.38 25.90 -5.63
N GLY A 26 -19.25 26.40 -6.87
CA GLY A 26 -19.62 27.78 -7.22
C GLY A 26 -21.04 27.90 -7.77
N ILE A 27 -22.00 27.15 -7.24
CA ILE A 27 -23.31 26.95 -7.88
C ILE A 27 -24.14 28.25 -7.83
N PHE A 28 -23.96 29.06 -6.79
CA PHE A 28 -24.63 30.36 -6.63
C PHE A 28 -23.72 31.55 -7.00
N ALA A 29 -24.32 32.70 -7.31
CA ALA A 29 -23.60 33.89 -7.80
C ALA A 29 -22.59 34.45 -6.77
N GLU A 30 -22.97 34.50 -5.49
CA GLU A 30 -22.08 34.90 -4.39
C GLU A 30 -20.90 33.92 -4.21
N GLU A 31 -21.17 32.62 -4.38
CA GLU A 31 -20.16 31.56 -4.31
C GLU A 31 -19.19 31.63 -5.50
N THR A 32 -19.66 32.04 -6.68
CA THR A 32 -18.81 32.22 -7.87
C THR A 32 -17.74 33.29 -7.65
N SER A 33 -18.09 34.41 -7.01
CA SER A 33 -17.13 35.47 -6.67
C SER A 33 -16.07 34.97 -5.69
N GLN A 34 -16.51 34.28 -4.62
CA GLN A 34 -15.62 33.68 -3.62
C GLN A 34 -14.72 32.59 -4.22
N HIS A 35 -15.24 31.76 -5.11
CA HIS A 35 -14.52 30.71 -5.82
C HIS A 35 -13.39 31.29 -6.69
N ASN A 36 -13.66 32.35 -7.45
CA ASN A 36 -12.65 33.03 -8.24
C ASN A 36 -11.63 33.79 -7.38
N GLN A 37 -12.07 34.39 -6.27
CA GLN A 37 -11.17 35.05 -5.32
C GLN A 37 -10.23 34.06 -4.62
N PHE A 38 -10.72 32.86 -4.28
CA PHE A 38 -9.91 31.78 -3.74
C PHE A 38 -8.76 31.42 -4.68
N TYR A 39 -9.06 31.23 -5.97
CA TYR A 39 -8.02 30.95 -6.95
C TYR A 39 -7.06 32.10 -7.18
N LYS A 40 -7.57 33.34 -7.23
CA LYS A 40 -6.73 34.53 -7.35
C LYS A 40 -5.70 34.59 -6.21
N ARG A 41 -6.14 34.48 -4.96
CA ARG A 41 -5.25 34.49 -3.78
C ARG A 41 -4.25 33.34 -3.80
N THR A 42 -4.69 32.14 -4.21
CA THR A 42 -3.81 30.97 -4.31
C THR A 42 -2.70 31.20 -5.34
N VAL A 43 -3.04 31.73 -6.51
CA VAL A 43 -2.07 32.05 -7.57
C VAL A 43 -1.13 33.17 -7.12
N GLU A 44 -1.64 34.24 -6.52
CA GLU A 44 -0.83 35.35 -6.01
C GLU A 44 0.20 34.86 -4.99
N MET A 45 -0.19 33.98 -4.07
CA MET A 45 0.74 33.33 -3.13
C MET A 45 1.78 32.47 -3.84
N LEU A 46 1.41 31.66 -4.84
CA LEU A 46 2.38 30.83 -5.56
C LEU A 46 3.39 31.68 -6.33
N LEU A 47 2.96 32.81 -6.89
CA LEU A 47 3.84 33.73 -7.62
C LEU A 47 4.83 34.46 -6.70
N THR A 48 4.62 34.48 -5.38
CA THR A 48 5.63 34.98 -4.43
C THR A 48 6.74 33.97 -4.15
N MET A 49 6.60 32.72 -4.62
CA MET A 49 7.55 31.61 -4.46
C MET A 49 7.84 30.96 -5.83
N PRO A 50 8.38 31.71 -6.81
CA PRO A 50 8.58 31.19 -8.17
C PRO A 50 9.51 29.97 -8.23
N GLU A 51 10.42 29.83 -7.27
CA GLU A 51 11.39 28.74 -7.17
C GLU A 51 10.77 27.37 -6.96
N ILE A 52 9.59 27.28 -6.34
CA ILE A 52 8.93 25.98 -6.10
C ILE A 52 8.09 25.52 -7.29
N ILE A 53 7.72 26.42 -8.20
CA ILE A 53 6.74 26.17 -9.27
C ILE A 53 7.16 25.01 -10.19
N PRO A 54 8.42 24.90 -10.66
CA PRO A 54 8.83 23.77 -11.51
C PRO A 54 8.67 22.40 -10.83
N ASP A 55 8.74 22.36 -9.50
CA ASP A 55 8.70 21.15 -8.67
C ASP A 55 7.39 21.02 -7.85
N LEU A 56 6.38 21.80 -8.25
CA LEU A 56 5.06 21.83 -7.62
C LEU A 56 4.12 20.77 -8.23
N ILE A 57 3.41 20.05 -7.38
CA ILE A 57 2.24 19.25 -7.71
C ILE A 57 1.03 19.99 -7.15
N MET A 58 0.07 20.32 -8.00
CA MET A 58 -1.21 20.91 -7.62
C MET A 58 -2.31 19.88 -7.87
N ALA A 59 -2.96 19.40 -6.82
CA ALA A 59 -3.93 18.31 -6.91
C ALA A 59 -5.18 18.57 -6.06
N GLY A 60 -6.30 17.96 -6.42
CA GLY A 60 -7.51 17.93 -5.59
C GLY A 60 -8.79 18.20 -6.36
N ASP A 61 -9.85 18.56 -5.65
CA ASP A 61 -11.16 18.92 -6.21
C ASP A 61 -11.19 20.43 -6.49
N PHE A 62 -11.16 20.78 -7.77
CA PHE A 62 -11.19 22.15 -8.25
C PHE A 62 -12.62 22.70 -8.35
N ASN A 63 -13.65 21.86 -8.25
CA ASN A 63 -15.05 22.23 -8.47
C ASN A 63 -15.28 23.07 -9.75
N TYR A 64 -14.40 22.88 -10.74
CA TYR A 64 -14.36 23.60 -12.02
C TYR A 64 -13.96 22.63 -13.12
N SER A 65 -14.63 22.71 -14.28
CA SER A 65 -14.32 21.85 -15.43
C SER A 65 -13.51 22.63 -16.45
N PHE A 66 -12.30 22.14 -16.76
CA PHE A 66 -11.46 22.71 -17.81
C PHE A 66 -11.88 22.24 -19.21
N ASP A 67 -12.64 21.14 -19.29
CA ASP A 67 -13.12 20.57 -20.55
C ASP A 67 -14.34 21.32 -21.09
N SER A 68 -14.14 22.04 -22.20
CA SER A 68 -15.20 22.72 -22.94
C SER A 68 -16.22 21.78 -23.59
N SER A 69 -15.92 20.48 -23.71
CA SER A 69 -16.81 19.46 -24.27
C SER A 69 -17.77 18.85 -23.24
N SER A 70 -17.52 19.02 -21.93
CA SER A 70 -18.35 18.51 -20.83
C SER A 70 -19.64 19.35 -20.61
N ASN A 71 -20.81 18.72 -20.53
CA ASN A 71 -22.11 19.37 -20.28
C ASN A 71 -22.36 19.62 -18.77
N HIS A 72 -21.38 20.18 -18.05
CA HIS A 72 -21.50 20.38 -16.60
C HIS A 72 -22.15 21.73 -16.22
N ALA A 73 -22.84 21.75 -15.08
CA ALA A 73 -23.47 22.94 -14.50
C ALA A 73 -22.44 24.06 -14.16
N THR A 74 -21.15 23.72 -14.00
CA THR A 74 -20.06 24.69 -13.77
C THR A 74 -19.81 25.61 -14.96
N ARG A 75 -20.38 25.36 -16.15
CA ARG A 75 -20.42 26.34 -17.24
C ARG A 75 -21.12 27.65 -16.85
N ARG A 76 -21.93 27.63 -15.78
CA ARG A 76 -22.59 28.82 -15.22
C ARG A 76 -21.67 29.66 -14.31
N ILE A 77 -20.51 29.14 -13.93
CA ILE A 77 -19.52 29.83 -13.09
C ILE A 77 -18.66 30.72 -14.00
N ALA A 78 -18.44 31.98 -13.59
CA ALA A 78 -17.52 32.86 -14.28
C ALA A 78 -16.10 32.26 -14.30
N LYS A 79 -15.47 32.20 -15.48
CA LYS A 79 -14.17 31.52 -15.67
C LYS A 79 -13.10 32.03 -14.68
N PRO A 80 -12.41 31.16 -13.92
CA PRO A 80 -11.33 31.54 -13.01
C PRO A 80 -10.06 31.92 -13.79
N LYS A 81 -10.03 33.14 -14.34
CA LYS A 81 -8.97 33.61 -15.27
C LYS A 81 -7.56 33.46 -14.70
N HIS A 82 -7.36 33.80 -13.42
CA HIS A 82 -6.04 33.70 -12.77
C HIS A 82 -5.52 32.26 -12.75
N LEU A 83 -6.38 31.30 -12.38
CA LEU A 83 -6.01 29.89 -12.35
C LEU A 83 -5.71 29.37 -13.76
N ILE A 84 -6.57 29.67 -14.73
CA ILE A 84 -6.41 29.21 -16.12
C ILE A 84 -5.09 29.72 -16.69
N ASN A 85 -4.76 31.00 -16.48
CA ASN A 85 -3.51 31.58 -16.96
C ASN A 85 -2.30 30.97 -16.25
N PHE A 86 -2.38 30.73 -14.94
CA PHE A 86 -1.32 30.09 -14.17
C PHE A 86 -1.06 28.67 -14.67
N ILE A 87 -2.10 27.84 -14.81
CA ILE A 87 -1.97 26.46 -15.30
C ILE A 87 -1.37 26.46 -16.70
N ARG A 88 -1.87 27.30 -17.62
CA ARG A 88 -1.34 27.39 -18.99
C ARG A 88 0.12 27.83 -19.07
N GLY A 89 0.57 28.67 -18.15
CA GLY A 89 1.93 29.19 -18.14
C GLY A 89 2.94 28.27 -17.47
N TYR A 90 2.54 27.56 -16.42
CA TYR A 90 3.49 26.92 -15.49
C TYR A 90 3.25 25.43 -15.25
N MET A 91 2.06 24.91 -15.54
CA MET A 91 1.65 23.58 -15.10
C MET A 91 1.26 22.68 -16.28
N ASN A 92 1.38 21.38 -16.10
CA ASN A 92 1.01 20.35 -17.08
C ASN A 92 -0.05 19.44 -16.47
N ASP A 93 -1.10 19.12 -17.23
CA ASP A 93 -2.12 18.14 -16.83
C ASP A 93 -1.50 16.74 -16.88
N CYS A 94 -1.52 16.05 -15.75
CA CYS A 94 -0.86 14.76 -15.63
C CYS A 94 -1.77 13.57 -15.99
N ILE A 95 -3.06 13.80 -16.26
CA ILE A 95 -4.06 12.76 -16.47
C ILE A 95 -4.70 12.87 -17.85
N ASN A 96 -5.13 14.08 -18.23
CA ASN A 96 -5.86 14.28 -19.48
C ASN A 96 -4.90 14.66 -20.62
N THR A 97 -5.06 14.00 -21.76
CA THR A 97 -4.33 14.32 -23.00
C THR A 97 -5.06 15.44 -23.75
N LYS A 98 -4.30 16.32 -24.43
CA LYS A 98 -4.82 17.56 -25.03
C LYS A 98 -5.88 17.34 -26.14
N ASP A 99 -5.95 16.13 -26.69
CA ASP A 99 -6.80 15.79 -27.84
C ASP A 99 -7.89 14.75 -27.53
N GLU A 100 -7.98 14.28 -26.29
CA GLU A 100 -9.00 13.32 -25.86
C GLU A 100 -10.05 13.98 -24.97
N LYS A 101 -11.25 13.40 -24.96
CA LYS A 101 -12.27 13.81 -24.00
C LYS A 101 -11.80 13.46 -22.59
N TYR A 102 -11.96 14.42 -21.69
CA TYR A 102 -11.56 14.25 -20.31
C TYR A 102 -12.36 13.10 -19.69
N THR A 103 -11.70 12.30 -18.87
CA THR A 103 -12.38 11.24 -18.13
C THR A 103 -13.19 11.89 -17.01
N TYR A 104 -14.45 11.49 -16.84
CA TYR A 104 -15.28 12.00 -15.75
C TYR A 104 -14.72 11.57 -14.40
N THR A 105 -14.62 12.48 -13.45
CA THR A 105 -14.09 12.24 -12.11
C THR A 105 -15.15 12.39 -11.02
N CYS A 106 -16.32 12.95 -11.32
CA CYS A 106 -17.41 13.10 -10.37
C CYS A 106 -18.75 12.74 -11.03
N ILE A 107 -19.62 12.09 -10.25
CA ILE A 107 -20.95 11.71 -10.67
C ILE A 107 -22.00 12.14 -9.66
N GLN A 108 -22.79 13.13 -10.04
CA GLN A 108 -23.88 13.62 -9.21
C GLN A 108 -25.20 13.01 -9.68
N LYS A 109 -25.86 12.26 -8.78
CA LYS A 109 -27.22 11.76 -9.00
C LYS A 109 -28.22 12.83 -8.56
N ARG A 110 -28.99 13.37 -9.50
CA ARG A 110 -30.19 14.17 -9.21
C ARG A 110 -31.44 13.31 -9.42
N ARG A 111 -32.58 13.73 -8.87
CA ARG A 111 -33.83 12.94 -8.83
C ARG A 111 -34.23 12.36 -10.20
N GLU A 112 -33.97 13.07 -11.30
CA GLU A 112 -34.40 12.68 -12.66
C GLU A 112 -33.25 12.47 -13.66
N TRP A 113 -32.00 12.78 -13.30
CA TRP A 113 -30.86 12.68 -14.21
C TRP A 113 -29.53 12.56 -13.47
N VAL A 114 -28.56 11.96 -14.17
CA VAL A 114 -27.17 11.83 -13.72
C VAL A 114 -26.32 12.87 -14.44
N THR A 115 -25.59 13.69 -13.68
CA THR A 115 -24.60 14.62 -14.24
C THR A 115 -23.20 14.10 -14.02
N LEU A 116 -22.42 14.03 -15.09
CA LEU A 116 -21.03 13.59 -15.10
C LEU A 116 -20.12 14.81 -15.29
N SER A 117 -19.04 14.89 -14.52
CA SER A 117 -18.13 16.03 -14.56
C SER A 117 -16.68 15.62 -14.34
N THR A 118 -15.76 16.43 -14.83
CA THR A 118 -14.33 16.33 -14.52
C THR A 118 -13.98 17.56 -13.71
N ILE A 119 -13.83 17.38 -12.40
CA ILE A 119 -13.55 18.47 -11.45
C ILE A 119 -12.32 18.19 -10.59
N ASP A 120 -11.83 16.96 -10.63
CA ASP A 120 -10.64 16.52 -9.90
C ASP A 120 -9.46 16.47 -10.88
N TYR A 121 -8.33 17.06 -10.48
CA TYR A 121 -7.15 17.15 -11.34
C TYR A 121 -5.86 16.95 -10.55
N ILE A 122 -4.82 16.50 -11.26
CA ILE A 122 -3.43 16.55 -10.82
C ILE A 122 -2.65 17.30 -11.90
N PHE A 123 -2.10 18.44 -11.54
CA PHE A 123 -1.20 19.23 -12.37
C PHE A 123 0.20 19.21 -11.78
N ALA A 124 1.23 19.23 -12.63
CA ALA A 124 2.61 19.30 -12.19
C ALA A 124 3.42 20.37 -12.94
N GLY A 125 4.34 21.00 -12.21
CA GLY A 125 5.38 21.84 -12.77
C GLY A 125 6.29 21.06 -13.71
N THR A 126 7.04 21.78 -14.54
CA THR A 126 7.81 21.22 -15.66
C THR A 126 8.85 20.17 -15.25
N ASN A 127 9.51 20.32 -14.09
CA ASN A 127 10.51 19.36 -13.63
C ASN A 127 9.86 18.09 -13.09
N THR A 128 8.84 18.26 -12.24
CA THR A 128 8.13 17.13 -11.63
C THR A 128 7.31 16.34 -12.65
N HIS A 129 6.68 17.01 -13.61
CA HIS A 129 5.89 16.35 -14.66
C HIS A 129 6.70 15.33 -15.47
N LYS A 130 7.98 15.61 -15.75
CA LYS A 130 8.88 14.68 -16.48
C LYS A 130 9.11 13.36 -15.73
N LYS A 131 8.91 13.34 -14.42
CA LYS A 131 9.09 12.18 -13.53
C LYS A 131 7.78 11.46 -13.24
N MET A 132 6.66 11.96 -13.77
CA MET A 132 5.33 11.44 -13.54
C MET A 132 4.89 10.53 -14.69
N HIS A 133 4.25 9.42 -14.35
CA HIS A 133 3.81 8.41 -15.32
C HIS A 133 2.69 7.55 -14.72
N ASN A 134 2.07 6.72 -15.57
CA ASN A 134 0.98 5.80 -15.19
C ASN A 134 -0.19 6.52 -14.49
N GLY A 135 -0.66 7.63 -15.08
CA GLY A 135 -1.89 8.28 -14.66
C GLY A 135 -3.10 7.38 -14.87
N ASP A 136 -3.98 7.29 -13.87
CA ASP A 136 -5.21 6.48 -13.93
C ASP A 136 -6.37 7.16 -13.18
N VAL A 137 -7.59 6.86 -13.62
CA VAL A 137 -8.83 7.33 -13.01
C VAL A 137 -9.70 6.11 -12.69
N GLU A 138 -9.72 5.73 -11.41
CA GLU A 138 -10.47 4.58 -10.92
C GLU A 138 -11.78 5.04 -10.27
N PHE A 139 -12.92 4.65 -10.83
CA PHE A 139 -14.21 4.89 -10.20
C PHE A 139 -14.41 3.98 -9.00
N PHE A 140 -14.82 4.53 -7.87
CA PHE A 140 -15.20 3.76 -6.69
C PHE A 140 -16.72 3.57 -6.58
N SER A 141 -17.12 2.60 -5.76
CA SER A 141 -18.53 2.41 -5.40
C SER A 141 -19.10 3.67 -4.76
N TYR A 142 -20.36 4.00 -5.08
CA TYR A 142 -21.09 5.13 -4.48
C TYR A 142 -21.26 5.02 -2.96
N VAL A 143 -21.05 3.83 -2.39
CA VAL A 143 -21.02 3.64 -0.94
C VAL A 143 -19.84 4.38 -0.32
N TYR A 144 -18.73 4.54 -1.05
CA TYR A 144 -17.53 5.20 -0.58
C TYR A 144 -17.48 6.68 -0.99
N THR A 145 -17.75 6.98 -2.25
CA THR A 145 -17.65 8.35 -2.78
C THR A 145 -18.36 8.47 -4.13
N ASP A 146 -18.82 9.68 -4.44
CA ASP A 146 -19.31 10.10 -5.75
C ASP A 146 -18.18 10.62 -6.68
N HIS A 147 -16.94 10.69 -6.18
CA HIS A 147 -15.74 10.99 -6.95
C HIS A 147 -14.99 9.71 -7.37
N ALA A 148 -14.19 9.84 -8.42
CA ALA A 148 -13.21 8.85 -8.84
C ALA A 148 -11.88 9.11 -8.13
N LEU A 149 -11.13 8.05 -7.87
CA LEU A 149 -9.76 8.13 -7.40
C LEU A 149 -8.84 8.43 -8.58
N ILE A 150 -8.17 9.57 -8.54
CA ILE A 150 -7.10 9.90 -9.49
C ILE A 150 -5.77 9.46 -8.90
N THR A 151 -5.01 8.67 -9.66
CA THR A 151 -3.70 8.18 -9.25
C THR A 151 -2.65 8.56 -10.29
N ILE A 152 -1.45 8.93 -9.82
CA ILE A 152 -0.27 9.04 -10.67
C ILE A 152 0.97 8.55 -9.93
N THR A 153 1.94 8.00 -10.66
CA THR A 153 3.21 7.55 -10.11
C THR A 153 4.28 8.60 -10.34
N LEU A 154 4.88 9.09 -9.25
CA LEU A 154 6.07 9.93 -9.29
C LEU A 154 7.31 9.06 -9.03
N THR A 155 8.24 9.02 -10.00
CA THR A 155 9.54 8.39 -9.80
C THR A 155 10.50 9.38 -9.17
N VAL A 156 10.87 9.14 -7.92
CA VAL A 156 12.03 9.75 -7.28
C VAL A 156 13.21 8.78 -7.43
N GLU A 157 14.42 9.29 -7.64
CA GLU A 157 15.62 8.43 -7.64
C GLU A 157 15.66 7.69 -6.30
N MET A 158 15.82 6.37 -6.34
CA MET A 158 15.86 5.56 -5.13
C MET A 158 17.23 4.89 -5.05
N SER A 159 17.83 4.90 -3.87
CA SER A 159 18.85 3.93 -3.52
C SER A 159 18.27 2.53 -3.70
N ASN A 160 19.05 1.63 -4.29
CA ASN A 160 18.63 0.26 -4.60
C ASN A 160 18.46 -0.56 -3.30
N ASN A 161 17.34 -0.39 -2.60
CA ASN A 161 17.05 -1.05 -1.32
C ASN A 161 16.60 -2.52 -1.48
N GLY A 162 16.90 -3.14 -2.63
CA GLY A 162 16.53 -4.51 -2.96
C GLY A 162 15.02 -4.74 -3.07
N LYS A 163 14.62 -6.01 -3.18
CA LYS A 163 13.22 -6.42 -3.42
C LYS A 163 12.36 -6.45 -2.15
N GLY A 164 12.93 -6.09 -1.00
CA GLY A 164 12.31 -6.24 0.32
C GLY A 164 12.07 -7.70 0.72
N ILE A 165 11.44 -7.89 1.88
CA ILE A 165 11.09 -9.20 2.41
C ILE A 165 9.73 -9.65 1.85
N TRP A 166 9.67 -10.88 1.35
CA TRP A 166 8.41 -11.47 0.90
C TRP A 166 7.50 -11.82 2.09
N ARG A 167 6.20 -11.54 1.94
CA ARG A 167 5.15 -11.83 2.91
C ARG A 167 3.90 -12.29 2.17
N ALA A 168 3.41 -13.49 2.44
CA ALA A 168 2.15 -13.96 1.86
C ALA A 168 0.96 -13.24 2.50
N ASN A 169 -0.13 -13.10 1.73
CA ASN A 169 -1.38 -12.55 2.24
C ASN A 169 -2.10 -13.62 3.07
N PRO A 170 -2.32 -13.42 4.38
CA PRO A 170 -3.01 -14.38 5.25
C PRO A 170 -4.44 -14.70 4.79
N HIS A 171 -5.12 -13.77 4.12
CA HIS A 171 -6.47 -13.99 3.59
C HIS A 171 -6.55 -15.07 2.51
N LEU A 172 -5.42 -15.46 1.91
CA LEU A 172 -5.39 -16.56 0.94
C LEU A 172 -5.85 -17.88 1.56
N ALA A 173 -5.64 -18.11 2.86
CA ALA A 173 -6.11 -19.30 3.55
C ALA A 173 -7.65 -19.44 3.55
N LYS A 174 -8.39 -18.34 3.37
CA LYS A 174 -9.86 -18.35 3.22
C LYS A 174 -10.31 -18.58 1.78
N ASN A 175 -9.41 -18.46 0.81
CA ASN A 175 -9.72 -18.63 -0.61
C ASN A 175 -9.71 -20.12 -0.98
N LYS A 176 -10.90 -20.70 -1.18
CA LYS A 176 -11.06 -22.13 -1.51
C LYS A 176 -10.28 -22.57 -2.76
N ARG A 177 -10.13 -21.69 -3.76
CA ARG A 177 -9.37 -21.99 -4.98
C ARG A 177 -7.88 -22.06 -4.68
N PHE A 178 -7.38 -21.16 -3.84
CA PHE A 178 -6.00 -21.17 -3.38
C PHE A 178 -5.72 -22.41 -2.53
N THR A 179 -6.52 -22.67 -1.48
CA THR A 179 -6.27 -23.80 -0.57
C THR A 179 -6.31 -25.13 -1.31
N LYS A 180 -7.31 -25.35 -2.18
CA LYS A 180 -7.37 -26.57 -3.02
C LYS A 180 -6.15 -26.72 -3.93
N LYS A 181 -5.66 -25.63 -4.52
CA LYS A 181 -4.44 -25.66 -5.35
C LYS A 181 -3.22 -25.97 -4.49
N LEU A 182 -3.09 -25.32 -3.34
CA LEU A 182 -1.95 -25.51 -2.45
C LEU A 182 -1.89 -26.95 -1.92
N SER A 183 -3.00 -27.49 -1.43
CA SER A 183 -3.10 -28.90 -0.98
C SER A 183 -2.70 -29.88 -2.08
N LYS A 184 -3.17 -29.67 -3.32
CA LYS A 184 -2.79 -30.51 -4.46
C LYS A 184 -1.28 -30.47 -4.72
N GLU A 185 -0.68 -29.28 -4.71
CA GLU A 185 0.76 -29.12 -4.96
C GLU A 185 1.61 -29.68 -3.81
N ILE A 186 1.17 -29.54 -2.55
CA ILE A 186 1.83 -30.16 -1.39
C ILE A 186 1.83 -31.67 -1.55
N ASN A 187 0.67 -32.29 -1.76
CA ASN A 187 0.56 -33.74 -1.89
C ASN A 187 1.42 -34.28 -3.04
N ASN A 188 1.36 -33.63 -4.20
CA ASN A 188 2.19 -33.99 -5.35
C ASN A 188 3.69 -33.82 -5.08
N TYR A 189 4.09 -32.78 -4.35
CA TYR A 189 5.48 -32.53 -4.01
C TYR A 189 6.01 -33.56 -3.02
N VAL A 190 5.26 -33.84 -1.94
CA VAL A 190 5.66 -34.82 -0.93
C VAL A 190 5.73 -36.23 -1.51
N GLN A 191 4.78 -36.62 -2.36
CA GLN A 191 4.74 -37.97 -2.94
C GLN A 191 5.78 -38.23 -4.03
N HIS A 192 6.19 -37.21 -4.79
CA HIS A 192 6.97 -37.43 -6.02
C HIS A 192 8.29 -36.66 -6.10
N LYS A 193 8.53 -35.69 -5.23
CA LYS A 193 9.69 -34.79 -5.32
C LYS A 193 10.47 -34.64 -4.03
N LEU A 194 9.85 -34.93 -2.88
CA LEU A 194 10.51 -34.85 -1.60
C LEU A 194 11.24 -36.16 -1.33
N ASP A 195 12.55 -36.07 -1.14
CA ASP A 195 13.37 -37.21 -0.77
C ASP A 195 13.08 -37.61 0.70
N PRO A 196 12.65 -38.86 0.95
CA PRO A 196 12.33 -39.34 2.28
C PRO A 196 13.55 -39.48 3.20
N ASP A 197 14.77 -39.50 2.68
CA ASP A 197 15.99 -39.69 3.48
C ASP A 197 16.54 -38.37 4.04
N LEU A 198 15.98 -37.23 3.62
CA LEU A 198 16.36 -35.91 4.13
C LEU A 198 15.93 -35.71 5.59
N SER A 199 16.70 -34.89 6.31
CA SER A 199 16.33 -34.47 7.67
C SER A 199 15.03 -33.67 7.68
N ALA A 200 14.31 -33.69 8.81
CA ALA A 200 13.05 -32.97 8.98
C ALA A 200 13.20 -31.45 8.67
N GLN A 201 14.32 -30.86 9.08
CA GLN A 201 14.62 -29.45 8.82
C GLN A 201 14.73 -29.15 7.31
N VAL A 202 15.48 -29.97 6.57
CA VAL A 202 15.64 -29.78 5.12
C VAL A 202 14.31 -30.00 4.40
N LYS A 203 13.54 -31.02 4.79
CA LYS A 203 12.20 -31.27 4.26
C LYS A 203 11.29 -30.06 4.47
N TRP A 204 11.29 -29.49 5.67
CA TRP A 204 10.51 -28.31 6.00
C TRP A 204 10.89 -27.09 5.16
N ASP A 205 12.19 -26.83 4.99
CA ASP A 205 12.66 -25.72 4.15
C ASP A 205 12.29 -25.89 2.68
N LEU A 206 12.33 -27.11 2.15
CA LEU A 206 11.89 -27.43 0.79
C LEU A 206 10.38 -27.20 0.60
N ILE A 207 9.57 -27.65 1.56
CA ILE A 207 8.11 -27.43 1.56
C ILE A 207 7.81 -25.94 1.60
N LYS A 208 8.42 -25.18 2.52
CA LYS A 208 8.25 -23.71 2.61
C LYS A 208 8.59 -23.02 1.28
N ASN A 209 9.69 -23.41 0.64
CA ASN A 209 10.10 -22.87 -0.65
C ASN A 209 9.10 -23.18 -1.77
N MET A 210 8.56 -24.39 -1.79
CA MET A 210 7.50 -24.78 -2.73
C MET A 210 6.22 -23.98 -2.50
N VAL A 211 5.75 -23.88 -1.24
CA VAL A 211 4.58 -23.10 -0.84
C VAL A 211 4.74 -21.64 -1.26
N LYS A 212 5.91 -21.04 -1.03
CA LYS A 212 6.24 -19.67 -1.46
C LYS A 212 6.12 -19.50 -2.98
N LYS A 213 6.62 -20.45 -3.77
CA LYS A 213 6.51 -20.43 -5.25
C LYS A 213 5.04 -20.53 -5.69
N VAL A 214 4.28 -21.48 -5.15
CA VAL A 214 2.85 -21.67 -5.49
C VAL A 214 2.05 -20.42 -5.13
N THR A 215 2.28 -19.86 -3.94
CA THR A 215 1.62 -18.67 -3.43
C THR A 215 1.92 -17.44 -4.28
N THR A 216 3.20 -17.22 -4.59
CA THR A 216 3.63 -16.10 -5.44
C THR A 216 3.00 -16.19 -6.82
N ASN A 217 3.00 -17.38 -7.43
CA ASN A 217 2.39 -17.60 -8.73
C ASN A 217 0.88 -17.39 -8.68
N PHE A 218 0.18 -17.93 -7.67
CA PHE A 218 -1.25 -17.72 -7.52
C PHE A 218 -1.60 -16.22 -7.43
N CYS A 219 -0.90 -15.48 -6.56
CA CYS A 219 -1.10 -14.04 -6.41
C CYS A 219 -0.84 -13.27 -7.70
N ARG A 220 0.21 -13.61 -8.45
CA ARG A 220 0.52 -12.95 -9.73
C ARG A 220 -0.64 -13.10 -10.73
N HIS A 221 -1.14 -14.33 -10.92
CA HIS A 221 -2.25 -14.58 -11.83
C HIS A 221 -3.56 -13.95 -11.34
N HIS A 222 -3.83 -14.01 -10.03
CA HIS A 222 -5.03 -13.39 -9.46
C HIS A 222 -5.00 -11.87 -9.58
N ASN A 223 -3.85 -11.23 -9.34
CA ASN A 223 -3.68 -9.79 -9.55
C ASN A 223 -3.90 -9.42 -11.02
N GLN A 224 -3.27 -10.15 -11.94
CA GLN A 224 -3.47 -9.90 -13.38
C GLN A 224 -4.94 -10.05 -13.79
N TRP A 225 -5.63 -11.10 -13.30
CA TRP A 225 -7.06 -11.28 -13.53
C TRP A 225 -7.88 -10.10 -13.00
N ARG A 226 -7.59 -9.61 -11.78
CA ARG A 226 -8.28 -8.47 -11.19
C ARG A 226 -8.14 -7.21 -12.03
N GLU A 227 -6.92 -6.88 -12.45
CA GLU A 227 -6.66 -5.67 -13.26
C GLU A 227 -7.39 -5.75 -14.62
N ILE A 228 -7.31 -6.91 -15.30
CA ILE A 228 -8.02 -7.12 -16.56
C ILE A 228 -9.54 -7.02 -16.35
N LYS A 229 -10.07 -7.67 -15.31
CA LYS A 229 -11.50 -7.70 -15.04
C LYS A 229 -12.03 -6.32 -14.65
N LEU A 230 -11.31 -5.56 -13.84
CA LEU A 230 -11.66 -4.17 -13.50
C LEU A 230 -11.67 -3.29 -14.75
N LYS A 231 -10.64 -3.39 -15.60
CA LYS A 231 -10.59 -2.64 -16.86
C LYS A 231 -11.78 -2.97 -17.78
N GLN A 232 -12.14 -4.25 -17.89
CA GLN A 232 -13.32 -4.68 -18.65
C GLN A 232 -14.62 -4.11 -18.09
N LEU A 233 -14.84 -4.25 -16.78
CA LEU A 233 -16.04 -3.74 -16.10
C LEU A 233 -16.16 -2.22 -16.20
N ASN A 234 -15.05 -1.49 -16.04
CA ASN A 234 -15.02 -0.03 -16.21
C ASN A 234 -15.31 0.39 -17.66
N SER A 235 -14.77 -0.33 -18.64
CA SER A 235 -15.08 -0.09 -20.06
C SER A 235 -16.56 -0.32 -20.36
N GLU A 236 -17.12 -1.43 -19.85
CA GLU A 236 -18.54 -1.76 -20.00
C GLU A 236 -19.43 -0.71 -19.35
N ARG A 237 -19.12 -0.31 -18.12
CA ARG A 237 -19.79 0.79 -17.40
C ARG A 237 -19.79 2.08 -18.23
N ASN A 238 -18.62 2.49 -18.71
CA ASN A 238 -18.48 3.72 -19.49
C ASN A 238 -19.24 3.63 -20.82
N ARG A 239 -19.31 2.45 -21.44
CA ARG A 239 -20.16 2.19 -22.61
C ARG A 239 -21.64 2.37 -22.29
N VAL A 240 -22.13 1.79 -21.18
CA VAL A 240 -23.52 1.94 -20.73
C VAL A 240 -23.85 3.42 -20.45
N LEU A 241 -22.98 4.14 -19.76
CA LEU A 241 -23.17 5.57 -19.48
C LEU A 241 -23.19 6.42 -20.76
N ARG A 242 -22.37 6.10 -21.76
CA ARG A 242 -22.38 6.82 -23.05
C ARG A 242 -23.65 6.57 -23.86
N LEU A 243 -24.11 5.32 -23.91
CA LEU A 243 -25.27 4.92 -24.71
C LEU A 243 -26.60 5.36 -24.09
N TYR A 244 -26.73 5.20 -22.77
CA TYR A 244 -27.99 5.39 -22.05
C TYR A 244 -27.95 6.57 -21.07
N GLY A 245 -26.97 7.47 -21.20
CA GLY A 245 -26.80 8.61 -20.29
C GLY A 245 -28.04 9.51 -20.12
N LYS A 246 -28.95 9.50 -21.10
CA LYS A 246 -30.22 10.25 -21.09
C LYS A 246 -31.45 9.39 -20.74
N ASP A 247 -31.27 8.11 -20.45
CA ASP A 247 -32.34 7.17 -20.09
C ASP A 247 -32.11 6.64 -18.67
N PRO A 248 -32.68 7.32 -17.65
CA PRO A 248 -32.51 6.94 -16.25
C PRO A 248 -33.03 5.54 -15.92
N LEU A 249 -34.08 5.08 -16.60
CA LEU A 249 -34.70 3.78 -16.33
C LEU A 249 -33.76 2.64 -16.77
N THR A 250 -33.20 2.74 -17.96
CA THR A 250 -32.23 1.74 -18.45
C THR A 250 -30.96 1.73 -17.61
N LEU A 251 -30.44 2.91 -17.21
CA LEU A 251 -29.27 2.97 -16.32
C LEU A 251 -29.53 2.31 -14.96
N LYS A 252 -30.74 2.47 -14.40
CA LYS A 252 -31.13 1.86 -13.12
C LYS A 252 -31.14 0.33 -13.18
N VAL A 253 -31.31 -0.26 -14.37
CA VAL A 253 -31.28 -1.71 -14.57
C VAL A 253 -29.87 -2.22 -14.89
N LEU A 254 -29.15 -1.53 -15.79
CA LEU A 254 -27.88 -2.04 -16.33
C LEU A 254 -26.64 -1.74 -15.46
N LEU A 255 -26.62 -0.63 -14.73
CA LEU A 255 -25.45 -0.24 -13.94
C LEU A 255 -25.25 -1.02 -12.64
N PRO A 256 -26.30 -1.36 -11.84
CA PRO A 256 -26.09 -1.99 -10.54
C PRO A 256 -25.28 -3.30 -10.58
N PRO A 257 -25.51 -4.25 -11.51
CA PRO A 257 -24.72 -5.47 -11.59
C PRO A 257 -23.23 -5.18 -11.85
N ILE A 258 -22.93 -4.25 -12.76
CA ILE A 258 -21.55 -3.86 -13.08
C ILE A 258 -20.89 -3.21 -11.86
N HIS A 259 -21.60 -2.30 -11.18
CA HIS A 259 -21.09 -1.63 -9.98
C HIS A 259 -20.87 -2.60 -8.82
N GLN A 260 -21.73 -3.61 -8.67
CA GLN A 260 -21.56 -4.64 -7.65
C GLN A 260 -20.29 -5.47 -7.90
N GLU A 261 -20.03 -5.88 -9.14
CA GLU A 261 -18.81 -6.61 -9.48
C GLU A 261 -17.53 -5.76 -9.32
N ILE A 262 -17.57 -4.48 -9.70
CA ILE A 262 -16.46 -3.55 -9.44
C ILE A 262 -16.23 -3.44 -7.93
N SER A 263 -17.31 -3.25 -7.15
CA SER A 263 -17.23 -3.11 -5.69
C SER A 263 -16.60 -4.31 -5.02
N LYS A 264 -16.94 -5.54 -5.44
CA LYS A 264 -16.33 -6.77 -4.91
C LYS A 264 -14.82 -6.81 -5.11
N ILE A 265 -14.34 -6.46 -6.31
CA ILE A 265 -12.89 -6.48 -6.59
C ILE A 265 -12.18 -5.35 -5.83
N GLN A 266 -12.80 -4.18 -5.73
CA GLN A 266 -12.27 -3.05 -4.97
C GLN A 266 -12.20 -3.31 -3.47
N GLU A 267 -13.20 -3.96 -2.90
CA GLU A 267 -13.19 -4.37 -1.50
C GLU A 267 -12.03 -5.33 -1.21
N GLU A 268 -11.74 -6.26 -2.12
CA GLU A 268 -10.56 -7.12 -2.00
C GLU A 268 -9.24 -6.33 -2.05
N LYS A 269 -9.10 -5.37 -2.99
CA LYS A 269 -7.93 -4.47 -3.07
C LYS A 269 -7.78 -3.62 -1.80
N TYR A 270 -8.89 -3.10 -1.27
CA TYR A 270 -8.95 -2.33 -0.04
C TYR A 270 -8.46 -3.15 1.14
N ASN A 271 -9.01 -4.36 1.35
CA ASN A 271 -8.63 -5.23 2.47
C ASN A 271 -7.12 -5.59 2.44
N ILE A 272 -6.56 -5.84 1.25
CA ILE A 272 -5.12 -6.09 1.10
C ILE A 272 -4.29 -4.84 1.42
N SER A 273 -4.71 -3.68 0.93
CA SER A 273 -4.00 -2.41 1.16
C SER A 273 -4.05 -2.00 2.63
N LYS A 274 -5.21 -2.20 3.27
CA LYS A 274 -5.43 -2.02 4.70
C LYS A 274 -4.51 -2.90 5.53
N LEU A 275 -4.41 -4.19 5.20
CA LEU A 275 -3.48 -5.12 5.84
C LEU A 275 -2.03 -4.66 5.70
N ARG A 276 -1.60 -4.29 4.47
CA ARG A 276 -0.22 -3.83 4.19
C ARG A 276 0.15 -2.54 4.91
N ALA A 277 -0.81 -1.62 5.06
CA ALA A 277 -0.57 -0.38 5.76
C ALA A 277 -0.18 -0.63 7.23
N GLY A 278 -0.61 -1.75 7.84
CA GLY A 278 -0.34 -2.05 9.24
C GLY A 278 -0.87 -0.97 10.20
N LYS A 279 -1.86 -0.20 9.74
CA LYS A 279 -2.36 1.00 10.42
C LYS A 279 -3.58 0.65 11.27
N ARG A 280 -3.32 0.06 12.43
CA ARG A 280 -4.30 -0.13 13.52
C ARG A 280 -4.96 1.19 13.96
N TRP A 281 -4.29 2.33 13.78
CA TRP A 281 -4.74 3.65 14.24
C TRP A 281 -5.90 4.24 13.43
N MET A 282 -5.99 3.96 12.12
CA MET A 282 -7.19 4.36 11.34
C MET A 282 -8.42 3.55 11.77
N GLU A 283 -8.23 2.34 12.27
CA GLU A 283 -9.32 1.48 12.76
C GLU A 283 -9.78 1.88 14.17
N GLN A 284 -8.99 2.66 14.90
CA GLN A 284 -9.27 3.11 16.28
C GLN A 284 -9.63 4.61 16.35
N ASN A 285 -9.99 5.23 15.21
CA ASN A 285 -10.39 6.66 15.12
C ASN A 285 -9.37 7.66 15.70
N GLU A 286 -8.07 7.34 15.65
CA GLU A 286 -7.04 8.28 16.08
C GLU A 286 -6.82 9.35 15.00
N ASN A 287 -7.44 10.51 15.20
CA ASN A 287 -7.46 11.62 14.25
C ASN A 287 -6.49 12.74 14.59
N SER A 288 -5.71 12.65 15.68
CA SER A 288 -4.78 13.71 16.08
C SER A 288 -3.60 13.82 15.11
N PRO A 289 -3.47 14.91 14.32
CA PRO A 289 -2.36 15.07 13.38
C PRO A 289 -1.00 15.09 14.09
N ALA A 290 -0.96 15.64 15.31
CA ALA A 290 0.24 15.70 16.14
C ALA A 290 0.69 14.30 16.60
N TYR A 291 -0.26 13.44 16.99
CA TYR A 291 0.05 12.06 17.36
C TYR A 291 0.54 11.24 16.16
N ILE A 292 -0.12 11.41 15.00
CA ILE A 292 0.29 10.76 13.74
C ILE A 292 1.72 11.17 13.38
N LYS A 293 2.03 12.48 13.42
CA LYS A 293 3.38 12.99 13.17
C LYS A 293 4.40 12.37 14.13
N LYS A 294 4.18 12.48 15.46
CA LYS A 294 5.09 11.90 16.46
C LYS A 294 5.32 10.40 16.26
N THR A 295 4.28 9.67 15.86
CA THR A 295 4.39 8.23 15.60
C THR A 295 5.21 7.94 14.35
N ILE A 296 5.07 8.75 13.29
CA ILE A 296 5.89 8.66 12.08
C ILE A 296 7.34 9.00 12.40
N ASP A 297 7.59 10.09 13.11
CA ASP A 297 8.93 10.54 13.50
C ASP A 297 9.63 9.47 14.35
N ARG A 298 8.96 8.95 15.39
CA ARG A 298 9.49 7.84 16.20
C ARG A 298 9.78 6.58 15.38
N ARG A 299 8.92 6.25 14.41
CA ARG A 299 9.15 5.10 13.51
C ARG A 299 10.35 5.33 12.61
N LEU A 300 10.55 6.56 12.12
CA LEU A 300 11.72 6.92 11.33
C LEU A 300 12.97 6.78 12.20
N GLU A 301 13.00 7.36 13.39
CA GLU A 301 14.10 7.21 14.35
C GLU A 301 14.41 5.75 14.67
N THR A 302 13.39 4.91 14.88
CA THR A 302 13.60 3.49 15.21
C THR A 302 14.05 2.66 14.00
N LYS A 303 13.72 3.07 12.78
CA LYS A 303 14.01 2.31 11.54
C LYS A 303 15.22 2.83 10.77
N THR A 304 15.61 4.07 11.02
CA THR A 304 16.78 4.68 10.40
C THR A 304 17.98 4.32 11.24
N MET A 305 18.88 3.54 10.66
CA MET A 305 20.24 3.37 11.18
C MET A 305 21.13 4.33 10.39
N PRO A 306 21.44 5.52 10.92
CA PRO A 306 22.02 6.60 10.11
C PRO A 306 23.43 6.27 9.63
N ILE A 307 24.29 5.71 10.50
CA ILE A 307 25.66 5.32 10.18
C ILE A 307 26.04 4.13 11.05
N LEU A 308 26.53 3.06 10.44
CA LEU A 308 27.13 1.94 11.15
C LEU A 308 28.62 2.22 11.39
N LYS A 309 29.13 1.96 12.60
CA LYS A 309 30.57 2.05 12.90
C LYS A 309 31.15 0.65 13.10
N HIS A 310 32.28 0.39 12.47
CA HIS A 310 32.95 -0.89 12.58
C HIS A 310 33.59 -1.04 13.98
N LEU A 311 33.34 -2.14 14.68
CA LEU A 311 33.78 -2.32 16.08
C LEU A 311 35.30 -2.32 16.26
N THR A 312 36.02 -2.85 15.29
CA THR A 312 37.49 -2.95 15.34
C THR A 312 38.20 -1.66 14.94
N THR A 313 37.80 -1.02 13.83
CA THR A 313 38.47 0.17 13.30
C THR A 313 37.87 1.48 13.81
N LEU A 314 36.68 1.44 14.41
CA LEU A 314 35.87 2.59 14.84
C LEU A 314 35.53 3.58 13.71
N THR A 315 35.76 3.19 12.46
CA THR A 315 35.47 3.99 11.28
C THR A 315 34.01 3.83 10.87
N GLU A 316 33.47 4.88 10.26
CA GLU A 316 32.14 4.88 9.67
C GLU A 316 32.11 3.98 8.44
N CYS A 317 31.08 3.13 8.36
CA CYS A 317 30.86 2.25 7.22
C CYS A 317 30.12 3.06 6.14
N THR A 318 30.78 3.28 5.01
CA THR A 318 30.26 4.12 3.92
C THR A 318 29.75 3.30 2.73
N ASP A 319 30.01 1.99 2.72
CA ASP A 319 29.63 1.08 1.65
C ASP A 319 29.15 -0.27 2.19
N THR A 320 28.34 -0.98 1.40
CA THR A 320 27.70 -2.25 1.81
C THR A 320 28.70 -3.31 2.25
N LYS A 321 29.93 -3.35 1.72
CA LYS A 321 30.93 -4.35 2.13
C LYS A 321 31.42 -4.04 3.54
N SER A 322 31.72 -2.77 3.83
CA SER A 322 32.11 -2.33 5.17
C SER A 322 30.99 -2.56 6.21
N GLU A 323 29.73 -2.33 5.83
CA GLU A 323 28.57 -2.60 6.69
C GLU A 323 28.42 -4.08 7.01
N LEU A 324 28.52 -4.95 6.00
CA LEU A 324 28.41 -6.41 6.18
C LEU A 324 29.54 -6.96 7.06
N ASP A 325 30.76 -6.46 6.89
CA ASP A 325 31.92 -6.85 7.70
C ASP A 325 31.78 -6.44 9.16
N ALA A 326 31.32 -5.21 9.41
CA ALA A 326 31.05 -4.71 10.76
C ALA A 326 29.93 -5.51 11.46
N VAL A 327 28.85 -5.82 10.75
CA VAL A 327 27.75 -6.67 11.26
C VAL A 327 28.24 -8.09 11.55
N HIS A 328 29.01 -8.68 10.64
CA HIS A 328 29.59 -10.00 10.83
C HIS A 328 30.51 -10.02 12.06
N THR A 329 31.45 -9.08 12.16
CA THR A 329 32.36 -8.94 13.30
C THR A 329 31.62 -8.81 14.62
N PHE A 330 30.57 -7.98 14.67
CA PHE A 330 29.74 -7.82 15.86
C PHE A 330 29.10 -9.13 16.31
N TYR A 331 28.35 -9.78 15.42
CA TYR A 331 27.61 -10.99 15.77
C TYR A 331 28.54 -12.17 16.01
N SER A 332 29.64 -12.29 15.27
CA SER A 332 30.68 -13.28 15.57
C SER A 332 31.23 -13.11 16.98
N LYS A 333 31.52 -11.88 17.43
CA LYS A 333 31.97 -11.62 18.80
C LYS A 333 30.86 -11.90 19.83
N LEU A 334 29.63 -11.44 19.57
CA LEU A 334 28.49 -11.61 20.48
C LEU A 334 28.16 -13.08 20.75
N TYR A 335 28.28 -13.92 19.72
CA TYR A 335 28.06 -15.37 19.81
C TYR A 335 29.34 -16.18 20.05
N SER A 336 30.48 -15.50 20.27
CA SER A 336 31.70 -16.19 20.69
C SER A 336 31.59 -16.59 22.16
N PRO A 337 32.13 -17.76 22.56
CA PRO A 337 32.16 -18.16 23.96
C PRO A 337 32.94 -17.14 24.80
N GLU A 338 32.29 -16.55 25.79
CA GLU A 338 32.95 -15.75 26.83
C GLU A 338 33.16 -16.61 28.07
N ARG A 339 34.20 -16.31 28.87
CA ARG A 339 34.43 -17.04 30.11
C ARG A 339 33.30 -16.74 31.09
N ILE A 340 32.64 -17.80 31.55
CA ILE A 340 31.65 -17.72 32.61
C ILE A 340 32.38 -17.68 33.94
N ASP A 341 32.04 -16.72 34.80
CA ASP A 341 32.45 -16.75 36.20
C ASP A 341 31.62 -17.81 36.94
N ILE A 342 32.26 -18.94 37.22
CA ILE A 342 31.63 -20.11 37.85
C ILE A 342 31.08 -19.76 39.23
N ASN A 343 31.79 -18.91 40.00
CA ASN A 343 31.36 -18.52 41.34
C ASN A 343 30.04 -17.73 41.28
N SER A 344 29.97 -16.74 40.38
CA SER A 344 28.75 -15.96 40.15
C SER A 344 27.59 -16.83 39.65
N MET A 345 27.86 -17.83 38.80
CA MET A 345 26.85 -18.79 38.33
C MET A 345 26.33 -19.67 39.48
N GLU A 346 27.22 -20.25 40.28
CA GLU A 346 26.85 -21.07 41.46
C GLU A 346 26.07 -20.24 42.48
N ASP A 347 26.49 -19.00 42.76
CA ASP A 347 25.76 -18.09 43.65
C ASP A 347 24.33 -17.86 43.17
N ILE A 348 24.10 -17.65 41.87
CA ILE A 348 22.75 -17.49 41.30
C ILE A 348 21.95 -18.80 41.40
N LEU A 349 22.57 -19.93 41.05
CA LEU A 349 21.90 -21.24 41.07
C LEU A 349 21.53 -21.69 42.50
N ASN A 350 22.33 -21.33 43.50
CA ASN A 350 22.05 -21.62 44.92
C ASN A 350 20.76 -20.99 45.45
N HIS A 351 20.23 -19.95 44.77
CA HIS A 351 18.95 -19.34 45.12
C HIS A 351 17.74 -20.05 44.49
N ILE A 352 17.96 -21.01 43.58
CA ILE A 352 16.89 -21.80 42.94
C ILE A 352 16.58 -22.99 43.86
N THR A 353 15.47 -22.90 44.58
CA THR A 353 15.02 -23.94 45.53
C THR A 353 13.95 -24.87 44.96
N VAL A 354 13.45 -24.59 43.76
CA VAL A 354 12.39 -25.34 43.09
C VAL A 354 13.00 -26.13 41.95
N PHE A 355 12.83 -27.45 42.03
CA PHE A 355 13.25 -28.39 41.00
C PHE A 355 12.00 -29.08 40.46
N ILE A 356 11.97 -29.30 39.14
CA ILE A 356 10.94 -30.11 38.50
C ILE A 356 11.14 -31.58 38.88
N SER A 357 10.06 -32.37 38.88
CA SER A 357 10.19 -33.82 39.08
C SER A 357 10.95 -34.46 37.92
N GLN A 358 11.46 -35.68 38.12
CA GLN A 358 12.06 -36.43 37.01
C GLN A 358 11.04 -36.65 35.88
N GLU A 359 9.77 -36.90 36.21
CA GLU A 359 8.72 -37.07 35.20
C GLU A 359 8.47 -35.78 34.41
N GLU A 360 8.45 -34.62 35.07
CA GLU A 360 8.33 -33.32 34.40
C GLU A 360 9.56 -33.03 33.53
N SER A 361 10.76 -33.39 34.01
CA SER A 361 12.00 -33.27 33.24
C SER A 361 11.96 -34.12 31.98
N ASP A 362 11.56 -35.38 32.10
CA ASP A 362 11.44 -36.30 30.97
C ASP A 362 10.40 -35.77 29.97
N GLN A 363 9.26 -35.28 30.45
CA GLN A 363 8.21 -34.69 29.62
C GLN A 363 8.66 -33.43 28.86
N ILE A 364 9.53 -32.59 29.44
CA ILE A 364 10.02 -31.35 28.81
C ILE A 364 11.04 -31.65 27.70
N ILE A 365 11.75 -32.77 27.80
CA ILE A 365 12.79 -33.17 26.84
C ILE A 365 12.21 -34.06 25.72
N ASP A 366 11.02 -34.63 25.93
CA ASP A 366 10.31 -35.43 24.94
C ASP A 366 10.02 -34.66 23.64
N ASP A 367 9.93 -35.42 22.55
CA ASP A 367 9.59 -34.89 21.22
C ASP A 367 8.19 -34.26 21.23
N ILE A 368 8.08 -33.06 20.64
CA ILE A 368 6.81 -32.34 20.52
C ILE A 368 5.87 -33.13 19.59
N PRO A 369 4.71 -33.61 20.08
CA PRO A 369 3.78 -34.36 19.26
C PRO A 369 3.20 -33.50 18.12
N PHE A 370 2.93 -34.12 16.97
CA PHE A 370 2.30 -33.42 15.85
C PHE A 370 0.95 -32.78 16.23
N ALA A 371 0.18 -33.43 17.11
CA ALA A 371 -1.09 -32.89 17.60
C ALA A 371 -0.92 -31.53 18.29
N GLU A 372 0.17 -31.35 19.05
CA GLU A 372 0.50 -30.08 19.71
C GLU A 372 0.94 -29.03 18.69
N ILE A 373 1.76 -29.41 17.70
CA ILE A 373 2.14 -28.53 16.59
C ILE A 373 0.87 -28.06 15.84
N PHE A 374 -0.03 -28.98 15.52
CA PHE A 374 -1.29 -28.68 14.84
C PHE A 374 -2.16 -27.73 15.66
N GLU A 375 -2.32 -27.99 16.96
CA GLU A 375 -3.07 -27.11 17.86
C GLU A 375 -2.41 -25.71 17.96
N GLY A 376 -1.08 -25.66 17.99
CA GLY A 376 -0.32 -24.41 17.94
C GLY A 376 -0.66 -23.56 16.71
N THR A 377 -0.85 -24.19 15.54
CA THR A 377 -1.29 -23.47 14.33
C THR A 377 -2.69 -22.86 14.47
N CYS A 378 -3.59 -23.50 15.23
CA CYS A 378 -4.95 -23.01 15.47
C CYS A 378 -4.99 -21.81 16.43
N ARG A 379 -4.11 -21.79 17.43
CA ARG A 379 -4.01 -20.73 18.46
C ARG A 379 -3.25 -19.49 17.97
N SER A 380 -2.61 -19.58 16.82
CA SER A 380 -1.73 -18.54 16.31
C SER A 380 -2.47 -17.27 15.80
N PRO A 381 -1.84 -16.08 15.86
CA PRO A 381 -2.47 -14.84 15.40
C PRO A 381 -2.83 -14.84 13.90
N LYS A 382 -4.06 -14.38 13.58
CA LYS A 382 -4.63 -14.39 12.22
C LYS A 382 -4.28 -13.18 11.36
N SER A 383 -3.09 -12.60 11.54
CA SER A 383 -2.70 -11.37 10.82
C SER A 383 -1.19 -11.11 10.77
N SER A 384 -0.37 -12.11 11.09
CA SER A 384 1.08 -11.97 11.12
C SER A 384 1.77 -13.03 10.26
N CYS A 385 2.94 -12.67 9.75
CA CYS A 385 3.89 -13.58 9.11
C CYS A 385 5.17 -13.56 9.96
N PRO A 386 5.35 -14.52 10.88
CA PRO A 386 6.58 -14.61 11.65
C PRO A 386 7.78 -14.90 10.73
N GLY A 387 8.99 -14.54 11.18
CA GLY A 387 10.24 -14.96 10.56
C GLY A 387 10.54 -14.34 9.18
N LEU A 388 11.59 -14.85 8.53
CA LEU A 388 12.06 -14.39 7.22
C LEU A 388 11.45 -15.17 6.05
N ASP A 389 10.84 -16.33 6.30
CA ASP A 389 10.20 -17.14 5.26
C ASP A 389 8.96 -16.47 4.65
N GLY A 390 8.28 -15.60 5.41
CA GLY A 390 7.13 -14.82 4.99
C GLY A 390 5.81 -15.58 4.94
N LEU A 391 5.72 -16.73 5.61
CA LEU A 391 4.51 -17.52 5.69
C LEU A 391 3.65 -17.09 6.89
N PRO A 392 2.39 -16.73 6.70
CA PRO A 392 1.46 -16.47 7.79
C PRO A 392 0.99 -17.76 8.44
N TYR A 393 0.61 -17.66 9.71
CA TYR A 393 0.11 -18.78 10.48
C TYR A 393 -1.11 -19.47 9.85
N GLU A 394 -1.96 -18.73 9.14
CA GLU A 394 -3.11 -19.31 8.46
C GLU A 394 -2.71 -20.19 7.27
N ILE A 395 -1.58 -19.89 6.61
CA ILE A 395 -1.04 -20.78 5.58
C ILE A 395 -0.32 -21.96 6.23
N LEU A 396 0.38 -21.75 7.35
CA LEU A 396 0.96 -22.85 8.14
C LEU A 396 -0.12 -23.85 8.58
N HIS A 397 -1.27 -23.37 9.04
CA HIS A 397 -2.41 -24.22 9.39
C HIS A 397 -2.91 -25.04 8.19
N VAL A 398 -2.99 -24.44 7.01
CA VAL A 398 -3.35 -25.17 5.78
C VAL A 398 -2.33 -26.26 5.45
N ILE A 399 -1.03 -26.01 5.66
CA ILE A 399 0.01 -27.02 5.47
C ILE A 399 -0.14 -28.15 6.50
N ALA A 400 -0.30 -27.81 7.78
CA ALA A 400 -0.44 -28.79 8.86
C ALA A 400 -1.76 -29.59 8.77
N SER A 401 -2.78 -29.08 8.09
CA SER A 401 -4.03 -29.82 7.85
C SER A 401 -3.93 -30.85 6.71
N GLN A 402 -2.79 -30.97 6.03
CA GLN A 402 -2.62 -31.97 4.98
C GLN A 402 -2.40 -33.36 5.61
N SER A 403 -3.16 -34.36 5.16
CA SER A 403 -3.09 -35.74 5.66
C SER A 403 -1.78 -36.49 5.32
N ILE A 404 -0.87 -35.85 4.59
CA ILE A 404 0.39 -36.42 4.08
C ILE A 404 1.62 -35.77 4.75
N CYS A 405 1.41 -34.70 5.53
CA CYS A 405 2.47 -34.00 6.26
C CYS A 405 2.69 -34.60 7.64
#